data_AF-A0A3D6C3A5-F1
#
_entry.id   AF-A0A3D6C3A5-F1
#
_cell.length_a   1.000
_cell.length_b   1.000
_cell.length_c   1.000
_cell.angle_alpha   90.00
_cell.angle_beta   90.00
_cell.angle_gamma   90.00
#
_symmetry.space_group_name_H-M   'P 1'
#
loop_
_entity.id
_entity.type
_entity.pdbx_description
1 polymer ?
#
loop_
_entity_poly.entity_id
_entity_poly.type
_entity_poly.pdbx_seq_one_letter_code
_entity_poly.pdbx_strand_id
1 'polypeptide(L)'
;LIDTPGHVDFSYEVSRALASCEGALILADASQGVEAQTLANLYLAMEHDLEIIPVINKIDLPSAEIDWVKDQIEEDLGLDPEMALLVSAKVGTGVDKVFQSIVDHIPGPVIENTGSFKALIFDSHYDPFRGTIVHFRIFEGSIGKGDKIQFMSNNAQYKVEEVGLFQIKRNPQDRLVAGQVGYFIAGI
;
A
#
# COMPACT_ATOMS: atom_id res chain seq x y z
N LEU A 1 -3.99 -0.63 3.70
CA LEU A 1 -3.18 -1.72 3.12
C LEU A 1 -3.45 -1.72 1.63
N ILE A 2 -2.40 -1.56 0.83
CA ILE A 2 -2.47 -1.65 -0.63
C ILE A 2 -1.67 -2.89 -1.01
N ASP A 3 -2.28 -3.78 -1.77
CA ASP A 3 -1.59 -4.97 -2.28
C ASP A 3 -0.83 -4.59 -3.55
N THR A 4 0.46 -4.90 -3.61
CA THR A 4 1.33 -4.58 -4.74
C THR A 4 1.67 -5.88 -5.49
N PRO A 5 1.51 -5.92 -6.82
CA PRO A 5 1.98 -7.07 -7.60
C PRO A 5 3.50 -7.30 -7.41
N GLY A 6 3.93 -8.56 -7.25
CA GLY A 6 5.37 -8.87 -7.05
C GLY A 6 6.18 -9.07 -8.33
N HIS A 7 5.54 -9.04 -9.51
CA HIS A 7 6.19 -9.34 -10.78
C HIS A 7 6.65 -8.07 -11.51
N VAL A 8 7.84 -8.11 -12.11
CA VAL A 8 8.50 -6.97 -12.79
C VAL A 8 7.67 -6.33 -13.90
N ASP A 9 6.80 -7.12 -14.55
CA ASP A 9 5.89 -6.66 -15.61
C ASP A 9 4.85 -5.63 -15.12
N PHE A 10 4.65 -5.52 -13.80
CA PHE A 10 3.72 -4.58 -13.17
C PHE A 10 4.44 -3.48 -12.38
N SER A 11 5.71 -3.22 -12.69
CA SER A 11 6.53 -2.21 -12.01
C SER A 11 5.88 -0.82 -11.97
N TYR A 12 5.10 -0.45 -13.00
CA TYR A 12 4.37 0.82 -13.03
C TYR A 12 3.20 0.87 -12.04
N GLU A 13 2.42 -0.19 -11.93
CA GLU A 13 1.35 -0.35 -10.94
C GLU A 13 1.91 -0.34 -9.52
N VAL A 14 3.01 -1.09 -9.29
CA VAL A 14 3.72 -1.12 -8.01
C VAL A 14 4.19 0.26 -7.62
N SER A 15 4.85 0.99 -8.52
CA SER A 15 5.34 2.34 -8.25
C SER A 15 4.20 3.31 -7.88
N ARG A 16 3.06 3.26 -8.58
CA ARG A 16 1.89 4.11 -8.24
C ARG A 16 1.25 3.75 -6.91
N ALA A 17 1.20 2.45 -6.59
CA ALA A 17 0.71 1.99 -5.30
C ALA A 17 1.64 2.46 -4.16
N LEU A 18 2.96 2.33 -4.34
CA LEU A 18 3.96 2.81 -3.38
C LEU A 18 3.92 4.33 -3.20
N ALA A 19 3.79 5.10 -4.28
CA ALA A 19 3.60 6.56 -4.23
C ALA A 19 2.34 7.00 -3.45
N SER A 20 1.45 6.06 -3.15
CA SER A 20 0.23 6.29 -2.38
C SER A 20 0.34 5.79 -0.92
N CYS A 21 1.53 5.49 -0.42
CA CYS A 21 1.77 5.04 0.94
C CYS A 21 2.75 5.97 1.68
N GLU A 22 2.79 5.87 3.00
CA GLU A 22 3.84 6.48 3.86
C GLU A 22 4.92 5.48 4.27
N GLY A 23 4.65 4.19 4.11
CA GLY A 23 5.56 3.13 4.49
C GLY A 23 5.24 1.83 3.80
N ALA A 24 6.21 0.92 3.80
CA ALA A 24 6.13 -0.39 3.19
C ALA A 24 6.64 -1.48 4.15
N LEU A 25 5.96 -2.63 4.13
CA LEU A 25 6.45 -3.84 4.79
C LEU A 25 7.27 -4.64 3.77
N ILE A 26 8.55 -4.85 4.05
CA ILE A 26 9.41 -5.67 3.18
C ILE A 26 9.46 -7.08 3.75
N LEU A 27 8.82 -8.00 3.05
CA LEU A 27 8.68 -9.39 3.50
C LEU A 27 9.82 -10.25 2.94
N ALA A 28 10.55 -10.90 3.83
CA ALA A 28 11.49 -11.98 3.52
C ALA A 28 10.96 -13.31 4.06
N ASP A 29 11.19 -14.40 3.33
CA ASP A 29 10.80 -15.74 3.78
C ASP A 29 11.93 -16.32 4.63
N ALA A 30 11.62 -16.75 5.86
CA ALA A 30 12.61 -17.33 6.77
C ALA A 30 13.35 -18.56 6.21
N SER A 31 12.80 -19.21 5.18
CA SER A 31 13.38 -20.42 4.56
C SER A 31 14.00 -20.21 3.18
N GLN A 32 13.70 -19.08 2.51
CA GLN A 32 14.24 -18.77 1.18
C GLN A 32 15.18 -17.56 1.21
N GLY A 33 15.10 -16.74 2.25
CA GLY A 33 15.90 -15.53 2.39
C GLY A 33 15.38 -14.36 1.57
N VAL A 34 16.29 -13.42 1.31
CA VAL A 34 16.05 -12.26 0.46
C VAL A 34 16.20 -12.67 -1.00
N GLU A 35 15.17 -12.39 -1.81
CA GLU A 35 15.19 -12.66 -3.25
C GLU A 35 15.37 -11.36 -4.05
N ALA A 36 15.74 -11.48 -5.33
CA ALA A 36 15.92 -10.34 -6.22
C ALA A 36 14.66 -9.45 -6.35
N GLN A 37 13.46 -10.04 -6.21
CA GLN A 37 12.20 -9.30 -6.22
C GLN A 37 12.03 -8.44 -4.95
N THR A 38 12.46 -8.95 -3.79
CA THR A 38 12.46 -8.20 -2.53
C THR A 38 13.36 -6.97 -2.64
N LEU A 39 14.55 -7.14 -3.20
CA LEU A 39 15.50 -6.05 -3.43
C LEU A 39 14.94 -5.01 -4.42
N ALA A 40 14.35 -5.44 -5.54
CA ALA A 40 13.75 -4.53 -6.51
C ALA A 40 12.62 -3.68 -5.90
N ASN A 41 11.76 -4.30 -5.09
CA ASN A 41 10.67 -3.58 -4.41
C ASN A 41 11.18 -2.65 -3.30
N LEU A 42 12.27 -3.01 -2.62
CA LEU A 42 12.91 -2.11 -1.67
C LEU A 42 13.40 -0.84 -2.36
N TYR A 43 14.10 -0.95 -3.49
CA TYR A 43 14.55 0.23 -4.23
C TYR A 43 13.40 1.13 -4.65
N LEU A 44 12.30 0.57 -5.16
CA LEU A 44 11.10 1.34 -5.49
C LEU A 44 10.50 2.04 -4.26
N ALA A 45 10.49 1.38 -3.10
CA ALA A 45 9.98 1.99 -1.88
C ALA A 45 10.90 3.13 -1.38
N MET A 46 12.21 2.98 -1.50
CA MET A 46 13.19 4.03 -1.19
C MET A 46 13.10 5.23 -2.15
N GLU A 47 12.82 5.00 -3.44
CA GLU A 47 12.60 6.08 -4.42
C GLU A 47 11.41 6.99 -4.07
N HIS A 48 10.44 6.47 -3.32
CA HIS A 48 9.26 7.20 -2.83
C HIS A 48 9.39 7.64 -1.38
N ASP A 49 10.60 7.61 -0.79
CA ASP A 49 10.89 8.02 0.58
C ASP A 49 9.98 7.34 1.63
N LEU A 50 9.62 6.07 1.40
CA LEU A 50 8.74 5.33 2.29
C LEU A 50 9.49 4.82 3.53
N GLU A 51 8.82 4.85 4.68
CA GLU A 51 9.31 4.19 5.89
C GLU A 51 9.29 2.66 5.69
N ILE A 52 10.43 2.01 5.90
CA ILE A 52 10.59 0.58 5.63
C ILE A 52 10.58 -0.22 6.93
N ILE A 53 9.66 -1.19 7.03
CA ILE A 53 9.64 -2.15 8.15
C ILE A 53 9.99 -3.54 7.59
N PRO A 54 11.17 -4.08 7.91
CA PRO A 54 11.53 -5.45 7.51
C PRO A 54 10.74 -6.47 8.32
N VAL A 55 10.25 -7.52 7.65
CA VAL A 55 9.46 -8.59 8.27
C VAL A 55 9.94 -9.95 7.75
N ILE A 56 10.38 -10.81 8.65
CA ILE A 56 10.75 -12.20 8.35
C ILE A 56 9.53 -13.08 8.63
N ASN A 57 8.93 -13.62 7.57
CA ASN A 57 7.72 -14.45 7.64
C ASN A 57 8.04 -15.95 7.59
N LYS A 58 7.07 -16.80 7.95
CA LYS A 58 7.17 -18.27 7.94
C LYS A 58 8.17 -18.85 8.95
N ILE A 59 8.35 -18.20 10.09
CA ILE A 59 9.19 -18.68 11.20
C ILE A 59 8.71 -20.01 11.82
N ASP A 60 7.51 -20.48 11.46
CA ASP A 60 6.96 -21.76 11.90
C ASP A 60 7.53 -22.97 11.14
N LEU A 61 8.22 -22.75 10.01
CA LEU A 61 8.76 -23.83 9.20
C LEU A 61 9.99 -24.45 9.88
N PRO A 62 10.15 -25.80 9.85
CA PRO A 62 11.35 -26.46 10.34
C PRO A 62 12.64 -26.05 9.60
N SER A 63 12.48 -25.56 8.37
CA SER A 63 13.56 -25.05 7.52
C SER A 63 13.78 -23.53 7.67
N ALA A 64 13.19 -22.90 8.68
CA ALA A 64 13.40 -21.47 8.92
C ALA A 64 14.80 -21.22 9.50
N GLU A 65 15.58 -20.36 8.83
CA GLU A 65 16.93 -19.95 9.21
C GLU A 65 16.97 -18.44 9.48
N ILE A 66 16.43 -18.03 10.64
CA ILE A 66 16.20 -16.62 10.96
C ILE A 66 17.49 -15.78 10.96
N ASP A 67 18.56 -16.30 11.57
CA ASP A 67 19.84 -15.58 11.67
C ASP A 67 20.45 -15.35 10.29
N TRP A 68 20.38 -16.36 9.41
CA TRP A 68 20.83 -16.23 8.03
C TRP A 68 20.04 -15.16 7.25
N VAL A 69 18.71 -15.12 7.41
CA VAL A 69 17.88 -14.09 6.76
C VAL A 69 18.15 -12.70 7.35
N LYS A 70 18.44 -12.59 8.66
CA LYS A 70 18.86 -11.32 9.27
C LYS A 70 20.17 -10.81 8.66
N ASP A 71 21.17 -11.69 8.50
CA ASP A 71 22.43 -11.32 7.85
C ASP A 71 22.18 -10.80 6.43
N GLN A 72 21.29 -11.44 5.65
CA GLN A 72 20.90 -10.96 4.33
C GLN A 72 20.16 -9.61 4.34
N ILE A 73 19.33 -9.35 5.36
CA ILE A 73 18.66 -8.04 5.50
C ILE A 73 19.70 -6.93 5.73
N GLU A 74 20.76 -7.20 6.47
CA GLU A 74 21.86 -6.24 6.64
C GLU A 74 22.71 -6.11 5.37
N GLU A 75 23.16 -7.23 4.80
CA GLU A 75 24.12 -7.25 3.68
C GLU A 75 23.48 -6.87 2.34
N ASP A 76 22.32 -7.44 2.00
CA ASP A 76 21.67 -7.26 0.69
C ASP A 76 20.72 -6.06 0.66
N LEU A 77 20.00 -5.83 1.76
CA LEU A 77 18.99 -4.75 1.84
C LEU A 77 19.53 -3.48 2.53
N GLY A 78 20.63 -3.57 3.28
CA GLY A 78 21.19 -2.42 4.01
C GLY A 78 20.28 -1.92 5.14
N LEU A 79 19.39 -2.77 5.66
CA LEU A 79 18.45 -2.43 6.74
C LEU A 79 18.96 -2.98 8.08
N ASP A 80 18.52 -2.39 9.18
CA ASP A 80 18.86 -2.88 10.52
C ASP A 80 18.17 -4.23 10.79
N PRO A 81 18.91 -5.35 10.94
CA PRO A 81 18.33 -6.66 11.17
C PRO A 81 17.63 -6.79 12.52
N GLU A 82 17.95 -5.92 13.49
CA GLU A 82 17.29 -5.94 14.81
C GLU A 82 15.90 -5.31 14.78
N MET A 83 15.61 -4.49 13.77
CA MET A 83 14.27 -3.95 13.51
C MET A 83 13.36 -4.98 12.79
N ALA A 84 13.92 -6.11 12.33
CA ALA A 84 13.17 -7.11 11.59
C ALA A 84 12.16 -7.84 12.48
N LEU A 85 10.88 -7.76 12.11
CA LEU A 85 9.80 -8.42 12.83
C LEU A 85 9.74 -9.91 12.45
N LEU A 86 9.77 -10.78 13.46
CA LEU A 86 9.63 -12.22 13.28
C LEU A 86 8.17 -12.63 13.33
N VAL A 87 7.65 -13.15 12.22
CA VAL A 87 6.22 -13.41 12.04
C VAL A 87 5.97 -14.81 11.46
N SER A 88 4.89 -15.45 11.89
CA SER A 88 4.25 -16.52 11.12
C SER A 88 2.83 -16.11 10.80
N ALA A 89 2.59 -15.74 9.54
CA ALA A 89 1.24 -15.44 9.05
C ALA A 89 0.31 -16.67 9.11
N LYS A 90 0.87 -17.89 9.12
CA LYS A 90 0.10 -19.14 9.13
C LYS A 90 -0.49 -19.45 10.51
N VAL A 91 0.28 -19.29 11.58
CA VAL A 91 -0.18 -19.55 12.95
C VAL A 91 -0.55 -18.27 13.72
N GLY A 92 -0.24 -17.10 13.17
CA GLY A 92 -0.57 -15.78 13.73
C GLY A 92 0.48 -15.21 14.69
N THR A 93 1.60 -15.90 14.91
CA THR A 93 2.67 -15.44 15.81
C THR A 93 3.28 -14.14 15.28
N GLY A 94 3.36 -13.10 16.13
CA GLY A 94 4.05 -11.83 15.83
C GLY A 94 3.27 -10.87 14.92
N VAL A 95 2.08 -11.26 14.44
CA VAL A 95 1.24 -10.40 13.58
C VAL A 95 0.75 -9.16 14.33
N ASP A 96 0.49 -9.27 15.63
CA ASP A 96 0.17 -8.16 16.52
C ASP A 96 1.29 -7.12 16.56
N LYS A 97 2.55 -7.56 16.59
CA LYS A 97 3.72 -6.68 16.56
C LYS A 97 3.85 -5.93 15.24
N VAL A 98 3.45 -6.54 14.12
CA VAL A 98 3.39 -5.84 12.82
C VAL A 98 2.46 -4.66 12.90
N PHE A 99 1.24 -4.84 13.41
CA PHE A 99 0.30 -3.72 13.57
C PHE A 99 0.83 -2.64 14.52
N GLN A 100 1.46 -3.03 15.61
CA GLN A 100 2.07 -2.07 16.55
C GLN A 100 3.19 -1.28 15.88
N SER A 101 4.10 -1.95 15.17
CA SER A 101 5.22 -1.33 14.46
C SER A 101 4.76 -0.38 13.35
N ILE A 102 3.70 -0.74 12.61
CA ILE A 102 3.06 0.16 11.64
C ILE A 102 2.63 1.47 12.32
N VAL A 103 1.99 1.39 13.49
CA VAL A 103 1.50 2.58 14.20
C VAL A 103 2.65 3.42 14.79
N ASP A 104 3.71 2.76 15.26
CA ASP A 104 4.81 3.43 15.95
C ASP A 104 5.83 4.07 15.00
N HIS A 105 6.03 3.48 13.82
CA HIS A 105 7.09 3.88 12.90
C HIS A 105 6.59 4.54 11.61
N ILE A 106 5.47 4.10 11.03
CA ILE A 106 4.99 4.72 9.78
C ILE A 106 4.34 6.07 10.10
N PRO A 107 4.82 7.17 9.52
CA PRO A 107 4.25 8.48 9.79
C PRO A 107 2.81 8.57 9.28
N GLY A 108 2.02 9.43 9.92
CA GLY A 108 0.70 9.78 9.40
C GLY A 108 0.81 10.53 8.06
N PRO A 109 -0.23 10.46 7.21
CA PRO A 109 -0.22 11.12 5.91
C PRO A 109 -0.09 12.63 6.07
N VAL A 110 0.80 13.24 5.28
CA VAL A 110 0.94 14.70 5.23
C VAL A 110 -0.27 15.28 4.50
N ILE A 111 -1.06 16.08 5.21
CA ILE A 111 -2.24 16.74 4.66
C ILE A 111 -1.91 18.19 4.36
N GLU A 112 -1.78 18.50 3.08
CA GLU A 112 -1.71 19.88 2.61
C GLU A 112 -3.12 20.43 2.35
N ASN A 113 -3.31 21.71 2.62
CA ASN A 113 -4.60 22.38 2.47
C ASN A 113 -4.47 23.50 1.45
N THR A 114 -4.17 23.16 0.18
CA THR A 114 -4.02 24.16 -0.89
C THR A 114 -5.36 24.59 -1.50
N GLY A 115 -6.48 24.07 -0.99
CA GLY A 115 -7.84 24.47 -1.35
C GLY A 115 -8.40 23.79 -2.61
N SER A 116 -7.63 22.92 -3.27
CA SER A 116 -8.09 22.13 -4.42
C SER A 116 -8.04 20.64 -4.12
N PHE A 117 -9.07 19.89 -4.53
CA PHE A 117 -9.08 18.44 -4.38
C PHE A 117 -8.02 17.80 -5.28
N LYS A 118 -7.14 17.00 -4.70
CA LYS A 118 -6.14 16.22 -5.44
C LYS A 118 -6.12 14.78 -4.93
N ALA A 119 -6.16 13.87 -5.89
CA ALA A 119 -6.12 12.44 -5.65
C ALA A 119 -5.29 11.72 -6.70
N LEU A 120 -4.65 10.63 -6.29
CA LEU A 120 -3.91 9.73 -7.17
C LEU A 120 -4.70 8.43 -7.34
N ILE A 121 -4.85 8.00 -8.59
CA ILE A 121 -5.41 6.70 -8.95
C ILE A 121 -4.25 5.73 -9.05
N PHE A 122 -4.26 4.68 -8.22
CA PHE A 122 -3.23 3.65 -8.24
C PHE A 122 -3.72 2.34 -8.88
N ASP A 123 -5.03 2.09 -8.90
CA ASP A 123 -5.60 0.87 -9.44
C ASP A 123 -7.07 1.06 -9.88
N SER A 124 -7.60 0.14 -10.68
CA SER A 124 -9.02 0.11 -11.06
C SER A 124 -9.47 -1.30 -11.42
N HIS A 125 -10.76 -1.60 -11.16
CA HIS A 125 -11.37 -2.86 -11.56
C HIS A 125 -12.74 -2.65 -12.20
N TYR A 126 -13.10 -3.52 -13.14
CA TYR A 126 -14.42 -3.48 -13.78
C TYR A 126 -15.43 -4.36 -13.03
N ASP A 127 -16.57 -3.79 -12.66
CA ASP A 127 -17.72 -4.49 -12.08
C ASP A 127 -18.86 -4.50 -13.11
N PRO A 128 -19.39 -5.68 -13.51
CA PRO A 128 -20.44 -5.77 -14.53
C PRO A 128 -21.73 -5.00 -14.23
N PHE A 129 -22.01 -4.70 -12.97
CA PHE A 129 -23.24 -4.01 -12.55
C PHE A 129 -23.02 -2.52 -12.25
N ARG A 130 -21.80 -2.15 -11.86
CA ARG A 130 -21.46 -0.80 -11.39
C ARG A 130 -20.51 -0.05 -12.32
N GLY A 131 -19.97 -0.70 -13.34
CA GLY A 131 -18.97 -0.12 -14.25
C GLY A 131 -17.57 -0.12 -13.64
N THR A 132 -16.74 0.83 -14.05
CA THR A 132 -15.36 0.95 -13.59
C THR A 132 -15.31 1.48 -12.15
N ILE A 133 -14.74 0.70 -11.24
CA ILE A 133 -14.48 1.08 -9.86
C ILE A 133 -13.02 1.51 -9.76
N VAL A 134 -12.80 2.74 -9.32
CA VAL A 134 -11.47 3.36 -9.29
C VAL A 134 -10.95 3.37 -7.87
N HIS A 135 -9.72 2.89 -7.67
CA HIS A 135 -9.02 2.90 -6.39
C HIS A 135 -8.10 4.11 -6.34
N PHE A 136 -8.19 4.87 -5.25
CA PHE A 136 -7.50 6.14 -5.17
C PHE A 136 -7.12 6.53 -3.75
N ARG A 137 -6.14 7.40 -3.67
CA ARG A 137 -5.70 8.08 -2.45
C ARG A 137 -5.93 9.57 -2.57
N ILE A 138 -6.44 10.19 -1.50
CA ILE A 138 -6.66 11.64 -1.43
C ILE A 138 -5.45 12.27 -0.75
N PHE A 139 -4.77 13.18 -1.46
CA PHE A 139 -3.71 14.00 -0.88
C PHE A 139 -4.28 15.30 -0.31
N GLU A 140 -5.27 15.87 -0.99
CA GLU A 140 -5.82 17.18 -0.62
C GLU A 140 -7.34 17.23 -0.83
N GLY A 141 -8.02 18.00 0.03
CA GLY A 141 -9.45 18.24 -0.06
C GLY A 141 -10.32 17.05 0.34
N SER A 142 -11.50 16.95 -0.27
CA SER A 142 -12.47 15.90 -0.01
C SER A 142 -13.31 15.60 -1.24
N ILE A 143 -13.82 14.38 -1.33
CA ILE A 143 -14.72 13.92 -2.38
C ILE A 143 -15.93 13.24 -1.76
N GLY A 144 -17.12 13.60 -2.22
CA GLY A 144 -18.39 13.03 -1.79
C GLY A 144 -19.27 12.65 -2.97
N LYS A 145 -20.36 11.97 -2.64
CA LYS A 145 -21.39 11.63 -3.62
C LYS A 145 -21.99 12.90 -4.24
N GLY A 146 -22.03 12.95 -5.56
CA GLY A 146 -22.60 14.05 -6.34
C GLY A 146 -21.58 15.11 -6.78
N ASP A 147 -20.36 15.06 -6.28
CA ASP A 147 -19.28 15.96 -6.69
C ASP A 147 -18.92 15.74 -8.17
N LYS A 148 -18.44 16.82 -8.81
CA LYS A 148 -17.89 16.76 -10.16
C LYS A 148 -16.38 16.67 -10.06
N ILE A 149 -15.82 15.62 -10.64
CA ILE A 149 -14.38 15.38 -10.70
C ILE A 149 -13.89 15.55 -12.13
N GLN A 150 -12.61 15.89 -12.29
CA GLN A 150 -11.94 16.00 -13.58
C GLN A 150 -10.67 15.16 -13.58
N PHE A 151 -10.52 14.31 -14.59
CA PHE A 151 -9.28 13.60 -14.83
C PHE A 151 -8.26 14.55 -15.47
N MET A 152 -7.10 14.74 -14.84
CA MET A 152 -6.08 15.65 -15.35
C MET A 152 -5.42 15.16 -16.65
N SER A 153 -5.46 13.85 -16.93
CA SER A 153 -4.84 13.26 -18.11
C SER A 153 -5.56 13.60 -19.42
N ASN A 154 -6.89 13.76 -19.39
CA ASN A 154 -7.72 13.93 -20.58
C ASN A 154 -8.80 15.03 -20.44
N ASN A 155 -8.84 15.73 -19.30
CA ASN A 155 -9.85 16.73 -18.94
C ASN A 155 -11.30 16.23 -18.95
N ALA A 156 -11.53 14.91 -18.93
CA ALA A 156 -12.85 14.33 -18.86
C ALA A 156 -13.46 14.60 -17.48
N GLN A 157 -14.73 15.02 -17.47
CA GLN A 157 -15.47 15.34 -16.26
C GLN A 157 -16.54 14.29 -15.99
N TYR A 158 -16.61 13.83 -14.75
CA TYR A 158 -17.59 12.84 -14.31
C TYR A 158 -18.26 13.29 -13.02
N LYS A 159 -19.44 12.73 -12.75
CA LYS A 159 -20.16 12.94 -11.50
C LYS A 159 -20.01 11.70 -10.63
N VAL A 160 -19.57 11.89 -9.39
CA VAL A 160 -19.40 10.80 -8.44
C VAL A 160 -20.77 10.25 -8.03
N GLU A 161 -21.00 8.96 -8.28
CA GLU A 161 -22.22 8.27 -7.90
C GLU A 161 -22.13 7.66 -6.50
N GLU A 162 -20.95 7.16 -6.16
CA GLU A 162 -20.64 6.51 -4.90
C GLU A 162 -19.15 6.72 -4.57
N VAL A 163 -18.87 6.90 -3.29
CA VAL A 163 -17.51 6.88 -2.73
C VAL A 163 -17.53 6.01 -1.48
N GLY A 164 -16.43 5.34 -1.15
CA GLY A 164 -16.37 4.53 0.06
C GLY A 164 -14.98 4.00 0.38
N LEU A 165 -14.88 3.31 1.51
CA LEU A 165 -13.66 2.65 1.95
C LEU A 165 -13.66 1.18 1.50
N PHE A 166 -12.49 0.68 1.14
CA PHE A 166 -12.28 -0.76 1.00
C PHE A 166 -12.07 -1.40 2.36
N GLN A 167 -12.96 -2.32 2.70
CA GLN A 167 -12.75 -3.33 3.73
C GLN A 167 -12.96 -4.70 3.07
N ILE A 168 -13.16 -5.77 3.85
CA ILE A 168 -13.58 -7.09 3.33
C ILE A 168 -14.82 -6.96 2.44
N LYS A 169 -15.70 -5.99 2.76
CA LYS A 169 -16.80 -5.55 1.90
C LYS A 169 -16.62 -4.06 1.64
N ARG A 170 -17.07 -3.61 0.46
CA ARG A 170 -17.21 -2.19 0.14
C ARG A 170 -18.08 -1.52 1.21
N ASN A 171 -17.57 -0.44 1.80
CA ASN A 171 -18.29 0.35 2.80
C ASN A 171 -18.53 1.76 2.25
N PRO A 172 -19.71 2.03 1.65
CA PRO A 172 -20.05 3.34 1.14
C PRO A 172 -19.96 4.39 2.24
N GLN A 173 -19.41 5.56 1.91
CA GLN A 173 -19.30 6.72 2.79
C GLN A 173 -19.93 7.93 2.11
N ASP A 174 -20.41 8.88 2.90
CA ASP A 174 -20.93 10.13 2.33
C ASP A 174 -19.81 10.99 1.74
N ARG A 175 -18.63 10.94 2.37
CA ARG A 175 -17.45 11.71 1.99
C ARG A 175 -16.15 11.02 2.42
N LEU A 176 -15.11 11.15 1.62
CA LEU A 176 -13.73 10.86 1.98
C LEU A 176 -12.90 12.15 2.00
N VAL A 177 -11.89 12.20 2.86
CA VAL A 177 -11.01 13.37 3.07
C VAL A 177 -9.55 13.02 2.83
N ALA A 178 -8.71 14.06 2.74
CA ALA A 178 -7.25 13.92 2.63
C ALA A 178 -6.65 12.93 3.64
N GLY A 179 -5.67 12.16 3.17
CA GLY A 179 -5.04 11.06 3.88
C GLY A 179 -5.80 9.73 3.78
N GLN A 180 -7.06 9.71 3.32
CA GLN A 180 -7.82 8.47 3.17
C GLN A 180 -7.57 7.80 1.82
N VAL A 181 -7.60 6.47 1.84
CA VAL A 181 -7.56 5.59 0.67
C VAL A 181 -8.92 4.90 0.53
N GLY A 182 -9.47 4.88 -0.68
CA GLY A 182 -10.80 4.33 -0.92
C GLY A 182 -11.11 4.08 -2.38
N TYR A 183 -12.41 4.06 -2.69
CA TYR A 183 -12.92 3.87 -4.04
C TYR A 183 -13.99 4.88 -4.41
N PHE A 184 -14.11 5.14 -5.71
CA PHE A 184 -15.25 5.88 -6.24
C PHE A 184 -15.78 5.22 -7.52
N ILE A 185 -17.03 5.53 -7.83
CA ILE A 185 -17.75 5.11 -9.03
C ILE A 185 -18.33 6.37 -9.67
N ALA A 186 -18.08 6.56 -10.97
CA ALA A 186 -18.49 7.77 -11.66
C ALA A 186 -18.99 7.53 -13.11
N GLY A 187 -19.43 6.29 -13.42
CA GLY A 187 -19.95 5.94 -14.74
C GLY A 187 -18.93 6.08 -15.87
N ILE A 188 -17.66 5.72 -15.59
CA ILE A 188 -16.52 5.77 -16.53
C ILE A 188 -16.53 4.54 -17.43
#